data_AF-A0A1V8TWM6-F1
#
_entry.id   AF-A0A1V8TWM6-F1
#
_cell.length_a   1.000
_cell.length_b   1.000
_cell.length_c   1.000
_cell.angle_alpha   90.00
_cell.angle_beta   90.00
_cell.angle_gamma   90.00
#
_symmetry.space_group_name_H-M   'P 1'
#
loop_
_entity.id
_entity.type
_entity.pdbx_description
1 polymer ?
#
loop_
_entity_poly.entity_id
_entity_poly.type
_entity_poly.pdbx_seq_one_letter_code
_entity_poly.pdbx_strand_id
1 'polypeptide(L)'
;TPNLFKWTLDGTTFQSQWGNPTLESVYENGTIPTYSGNLAIEVPKLGEWVYLIIESPIPVPHPIHLHGHDFFIIAQGAGPYSSSVPMNLVNPPRRDVANMPWQAAGPAGPPLGGYLVIAFETDNPGAWLVHCHIGWHSTMGFALQIIENVEGIKATVKEPEQLEDTCSSWRTYAAANDKVPYDSGI
;
A
#
# COMPACT_ATOMS: atom_id res chain seq x y z
N THR A 1 -12.82 -14.73 13.66
CA THR A 1 -13.57 -15.95 13.25
C THR A 1 -12.59 -17.08 13.12
N PRO A 2 -12.81 -18.25 13.73
CA PRO A 2 -12.02 -19.43 13.41
C PRO A 2 -12.13 -19.64 11.89
N ASN A 3 -11.01 -19.83 11.18
CA ASN A 3 -10.91 -19.97 9.71
C ASN A 3 -10.84 -18.66 8.87
N LEU A 4 -10.67 -17.49 9.48
CA LEU A 4 -10.36 -16.26 8.72
C LEU A 4 -8.83 -16.11 8.58
N PHE A 5 -8.34 -16.07 7.34
CA PHE A 5 -6.94 -15.81 7.02
C PHE A 5 -6.79 -14.38 6.50
N LYS A 6 -5.74 -13.70 6.97
CA LYS A 6 -5.42 -12.31 6.62
C LYS A 6 -3.93 -12.16 6.35
N TRP A 7 -3.59 -11.19 5.53
CA TRP A 7 -2.21 -10.72 5.41
C TRP A 7 -1.97 -9.58 6.39
N THR A 8 -0.73 -9.46 6.83
CA THR A 8 -0.31 -8.36 7.70
C THR A 8 0.96 -7.73 7.16
N LEU A 9 1.08 -6.43 7.40
CA LEU A 9 2.31 -5.67 7.27
C LEU A 9 2.59 -5.09 8.66
N ASP A 10 3.79 -5.37 9.20
CA ASP A 10 4.18 -4.97 10.56
C ASP A 10 3.13 -5.32 11.64
N GLY A 11 2.54 -6.51 11.55
CA GLY A 11 1.53 -7.00 12.50
C GLY A 11 0.10 -6.45 12.29
N THR A 12 -0.09 -5.50 11.38
CA THR A 12 -1.39 -4.87 11.09
C THR A 12 -1.96 -5.36 9.76
N THR A 13 -3.27 -5.58 9.70
CA THR A 13 -3.98 -5.85 8.43
C THR A 13 -4.60 -4.55 7.94
N PHE A 14 -4.40 -4.23 6.65
CA PHE A 14 -5.03 -3.07 6.04
C PHE A 14 -6.55 -3.12 6.10
N GLN A 15 -7.13 -1.97 6.36
CA GLN A 15 -8.56 -1.73 6.35
C GLN A 15 -8.84 -0.38 5.72
N SER A 16 -9.85 -0.28 4.87
CA SER A 16 -10.39 0.98 4.37
C SER A 16 -11.81 1.16 4.87
N GLN A 17 -12.30 2.39 4.85
CA GLN A 17 -13.69 2.70 5.18
C GLN A 17 -14.34 3.25 3.92
N TRP A 18 -15.15 2.43 3.22
CA TRP A 18 -15.79 2.84 1.97
C TRP A 18 -16.64 4.11 2.09
N GLY A 19 -17.26 4.33 3.26
CA GLY A 19 -18.04 5.53 3.55
C GLY A 19 -17.27 6.68 4.20
N ASN A 20 -15.96 6.52 4.41
CA ASN A 20 -15.05 7.57 4.88
C ASN A 20 -13.64 7.30 4.33
N PRO A 21 -13.40 7.52 3.03
CA PRO A 21 -12.10 7.28 2.43
C PRO A 21 -11.06 8.27 2.98
N THR A 22 -9.78 7.87 2.97
CA THR A 22 -8.65 8.71 3.40
C THR A 22 -8.70 10.12 2.81
N LEU A 23 -9.06 10.24 1.52
CA LEU A 23 -9.13 11.51 0.81
C LEU A 23 -10.19 12.46 1.40
N GLU A 24 -11.35 11.96 1.82
CA GLU A 24 -12.42 12.78 2.42
C GLU A 24 -11.92 13.40 3.73
N SER A 25 -11.40 12.59 4.64
CA SER A 25 -10.84 13.08 5.91
C SER A 25 -9.71 14.11 5.70
N VAL A 26 -8.76 13.82 4.82
CA VAL A 26 -7.66 14.75 4.52
C VAL A 26 -8.18 16.05 3.91
N TYR A 27 -9.14 15.99 2.98
CA TYR A 27 -9.68 17.16 2.32
C TYR A 27 -10.46 18.09 3.27
N GLU A 28 -11.27 17.51 4.15
CA GLU A 28 -12.14 18.24 5.07
C GLU A 28 -11.36 18.91 6.21
N ASN A 29 -10.45 18.16 6.84
CA ASN A 29 -9.85 18.56 8.10
C ASN A 29 -8.33 18.32 8.19
N GLY A 30 -7.71 17.84 7.10
CA GLY A 30 -6.26 17.59 7.05
C GLY A 30 -5.80 16.42 7.91
N THR A 31 -6.70 15.55 8.37
CA THR A 31 -6.33 14.42 9.23
C THR A 31 -6.24 13.11 8.45
N ILE A 32 -5.28 12.27 8.88
CA ILE A 32 -5.09 10.93 8.36
C ILE A 32 -5.92 9.96 9.23
N PRO A 33 -6.87 9.19 8.66
CA PRO A 33 -7.64 8.23 9.43
C PRO A 33 -6.79 7.12 10.04
N THR A 34 -7.21 6.63 11.21
CA THR A 34 -6.47 5.62 11.99
C THR A 34 -7.00 4.20 11.83
N TYR A 35 -8.01 3.98 10.98
CA TYR A 35 -8.65 2.67 10.82
C TYR A 35 -7.68 1.57 10.32
N SER A 36 -6.56 1.96 9.70
CA SER A 36 -5.49 1.08 9.21
C SER A 36 -4.26 1.08 10.11
N GLY A 37 -4.34 1.67 11.31
CA GLY A 37 -3.24 1.74 12.26
C GLY A 37 -2.00 2.44 11.67
N ASN A 38 -0.85 1.78 11.79
CA ASN A 38 0.44 2.23 11.28
C ASN A 38 0.63 2.08 9.76
N LEU A 39 -0.39 1.59 9.03
CA LEU A 39 -0.29 1.36 7.58
C LEU A 39 -0.63 2.61 6.73
N ALA A 40 -0.91 3.75 7.36
CA ALA A 40 -0.91 5.05 6.69
C ALA A 40 0.42 5.76 6.96
N ILE A 41 1.34 5.69 6.00
CA ILE A 41 2.70 6.23 6.11
C ILE A 41 2.71 7.65 5.55
N GLU A 42 2.89 8.63 6.42
CA GLU A 42 2.98 10.03 6.01
C GLU A 42 4.37 10.37 5.47
N VAL A 43 4.41 10.97 4.28
CA VAL A 43 5.62 11.54 3.66
C VAL A 43 5.36 13.02 3.33
N PRO A 44 5.61 13.94 4.29
CA PRO A 44 5.02 15.28 4.24
C PRO A 44 5.69 16.23 3.24
N LYS A 45 6.94 15.98 2.88
CA LYS A 45 7.74 16.87 2.02
C LYS A 45 7.78 16.35 0.60
N LEU A 46 7.75 17.28 -0.36
CA LEU A 46 7.97 16.98 -1.77
C LEU A 46 9.47 17.04 -2.13
N GLY A 47 9.86 16.29 -3.16
CA GLY A 47 11.22 16.19 -3.67
C GLY A 47 12.16 15.33 -2.82
N GLU A 48 11.63 14.54 -1.89
CA GLU A 48 12.39 13.59 -1.09
C GLU A 48 12.28 12.18 -1.69
N TRP A 49 13.38 11.41 -1.67
CA TRP A 49 13.36 10.02 -2.09
C TRP A 49 12.93 9.12 -0.95
N VAL A 50 11.90 8.32 -1.19
CA VAL A 50 11.40 7.30 -0.27
C VAL A 50 11.94 5.94 -0.72
N TYR A 51 12.49 5.19 0.24
CA TYR A 51 13.01 3.84 0.03
C TYR A 51 12.14 2.87 0.82
N LEU A 52 11.34 2.07 0.13
CA LEU A 52 10.43 1.11 0.76
C LEU A 52 10.99 -0.31 0.60
N ILE A 53 11.34 -0.92 1.74
CA ILE A 53 11.76 -2.32 1.83
C ILE A 53 10.54 -3.14 2.19
N ILE A 54 10.19 -4.10 1.33
CA ILE A 54 9.07 -5.02 1.52
C ILE A 54 9.67 -6.41 1.56
N GLU A 55 9.53 -7.11 2.68
CA GLU A 55 10.03 -8.47 2.82
C GLU A 55 8.98 -9.40 3.44
N SER A 56 9.13 -10.68 3.17
CA SER A 56 8.32 -11.72 3.79
C SER A 56 9.16 -12.98 3.99
N PRO A 57 9.04 -13.65 5.15
CA PRO A 57 9.63 -14.97 5.34
C PRO A 57 8.83 -16.08 4.63
N ILE A 58 7.61 -15.77 4.16
CA ILE A 58 6.70 -16.75 3.56
C ILE A 58 7.16 -17.03 2.12
N PRO A 59 7.34 -18.30 1.72
CA PRO A 59 7.80 -18.70 0.40
C PRO A 59 6.69 -18.60 -0.66
N VAL A 60 6.11 -17.41 -0.82
CA VAL A 60 5.07 -17.08 -1.79
C VAL A 60 5.48 -15.77 -2.48
N PRO A 61 5.46 -15.70 -3.82
CA PRO A 61 5.73 -14.46 -4.52
C PRO A 61 4.54 -13.50 -4.45
N HIS A 62 4.81 -12.21 -4.42
CA HIS A 62 3.77 -11.17 -4.41
C HIS A 62 4.07 -10.09 -5.45
N PRO A 63 3.23 -9.88 -6.47
CA PRO A 63 3.33 -8.69 -7.29
C PRO A 63 2.93 -7.48 -6.45
N ILE A 64 3.87 -6.58 -6.19
CA ILE A 64 3.63 -5.35 -5.45
C ILE A 64 3.37 -4.22 -6.44
N HIS A 65 2.26 -3.52 -6.25
CA HIS A 65 1.88 -2.35 -7.01
C HIS A 65 1.91 -1.11 -6.11
N LEU A 66 2.37 0.02 -6.65
CA LEU A 66 2.26 1.34 -6.03
C LEU A 66 1.45 2.23 -6.98
N HIS A 67 0.42 2.87 -6.43
CA HIS A 67 -0.39 3.86 -7.14
C HIS A 67 0.37 5.20 -7.20
N GLY A 68 0.02 6.04 -8.17
CA GLY A 68 0.53 7.41 -8.28
C GLY A 68 1.98 7.56 -8.77
N HIS A 69 2.74 6.46 -8.83
CA HIS A 69 4.18 6.49 -9.10
C HIS A 69 4.63 5.33 -10.00
N ASP A 70 5.56 5.65 -10.89
CA ASP A 70 6.54 4.69 -11.40
C ASP A 70 7.68 4.62 -10.38
N PHE A 71 7.93 3.44 -9.80
CA PHE A 71 9.05 3.26 -8.87
C PHE A 71 10.24 2.57 -9.52
N PHE A 72 11.41 2.80 -8.93
CA PHE A 72 12.65 2.13 -9.28
C PHE A 72 12.84 0.86 -8.46
N ILE A 73 13.16 -0.26 -9.11
CA ILE A 73 13.51 -1.52 -8.44
C ILE A 73 15.01 -1.51 -8.14
N ILE A 74 15.37 -1.14 -6.91
CA ILE A 74 16.78 -0.93 -6.54
C ILE A 74 17.43 -2.16 -5.91
N ALA A 75 16.65 -3.09 -5.35
CA ALA A 75 17.12 -4.42 -4.95
C ALA A 75 15.96 -5.42 -4.94
N GLN A 76 16.24 -6.69 -5.21
CA GLN A 76 15.26 -7.77 -5.23
C GLN A 76 15.97 -9.11 -5.02
N GLY A 77 15.49 -9.95 -4.10
CA GLY A 77 16.18 -11.20 -3.81
C GLY A 77 15.42 -12.13 -2.86
N ALA A 78 15.90 -13.38 -2.75
CA ALA A 78 15.35 -14.37 -1.85
C ALA A 78 16.03 -14.32 -0.46
N GLY A 79 15.31 -14.81 0.56
CA GLY A 79 15.75 -14.74 1.95
C GLY A 79 15.41 -13.42 2.63
N PRO A 80 15.73 -13.29 3.93
CA PRO A 80 15.50 -12.06 4.67
C PRO A 80 16.34 -10.91 4.08
N TYR A 81 15.79 -9.70 4.13
CA TYR A 81 16.55 -8.52 3.77
C TYR A 81 17.71 -8.29 4.76
N SER A 82 18.83 -7.77 4.25
CA SER A 82 19.97 -7.33 5.06
C SER A 82 20.42 -5.97 4.56
N SER A 83 20.86 -5.09 5.47
CA SER A 83 21.42 -3.79 5.12
C SER A 83 22.71 -3.87 4.29
N SER A 84 23.30 -5.07 4.14
CA SER A 84 24.45 -5.33 3.27
C SER A 84 24.08 -5.59 1.81
N VAL A 85 22.79 -5.69 1.47
CA VAL A 85 22.34 -5.89 0.07
C VAL A 85 22.72 -4.67 -0.78
N PRO A 86 23.45 -4.85 -1.89
CA PRO A 86 23.81 -3.74 -2.76
C PRO A 86 22.58 -3.19 -3.49
N MET A 87 22.39 -1.88 -3.45
CA MET A 87 21.33 -1.18 -4.18
C MET A 87 21.85 -0.69 -5.54
N ASN A 88 21.10 -0.96 -6.62
CA ASN A 88 21.36 -0.35 -7.91
C ASN A 88 20.69 1.02 -7.99
N LEU A 89 21.47 2.09 -7.90
CA LEU A 89 20.99 3.48 -7.98
C LEU A 89 21.27 4.13 -9.36
N VAL A 90 21.82 3.37 -10.32
CA VAL A 90 22.20 3.89 -11.64
C VAL A 90 21.30 3.28 -12.71
N ASN A 91 20.28 4.03 -13.11
CA ASN A 91 19.26 3.62 -14.08
C ASN A 91 18.70 2.20 -13.83
N PRO A 92 18.22 1.88 -12.61
CA PRO A 92 17.56 0.61 -12.34
C PRO A 92 16.23 0.51 -13.11
N PRO A 93 15.65 -0.69 -13.25
CA PRO A 93 14.32 -0.85 -13.84
C PRO A 93 13.29 0.05 -13.15
N ARG A 94 12.43 0.70 -13.94
CA ARG A 94 11.37 1.59 -13.45
C ARG A 94 10.00 1.14 -13.97
N ARG A 95 9.03 0.98 -13.09
CA ARG A 95 7.65 0.55 -13.38
C ARG A 95 6.73 0.70 -12.16
N ASP A 96 5.44 0.45 -12.35
CA ASP A 96 4.40 0.49 -11.31
C ASP A 96 4.12 -0.83 -10.57
N VAL A 97 4.57 -1.98 -11.11
CA VAL A 97 4.37 -3.31 -10.51
C VAL A 97 5.64 -4.15 -10.59
N ALA A 98 6.10 -4.71 -9.47
CA ALA A 98 7.26 -5.60 -9.41
C ALA A 98 7.03 -6.76 -8.44
N ASN A 99 7.62 -7.91 -8.76
CA ASN A 99 7.44 -9.10 -7.93
C ASN A 99 8.34 -9.04 -6.68
N MET A 100 7.81 -9.29 -5.49
CA MET A 100 8.61 -9.74 -4.35
C MET A 100 8.85 -11.24 -4.54
N PRO A 101 10.11 -11.67 -4.74
CA PRO A 101 10.40 -13.04 -5.11
C PRO A 101 10.39 -13.97 -3.90
N TRP A 102 10.55 -15.25 -4.17
CA TRP A 102 10.78 -16.30 -3.19
C TRP A 102 11.75 -17.33 -3.78
N GLN A 103 12.23 -18.25 -2.95
CA GLN A 103 13.07 -19.35 -3.38
C GLN A 103 12.46 -20.69 -2.97
N ALA A 104 12.33 -21.59 -3.94
CA ALA A 104 11.90 -22.96 -3.70
C ALA A 104 12.92 -23.76 -2.88
N ALA A 105 12.42 -24.79 -2.18
CA ALA A 105 13.28 -25.74 -1.50
C ALA A 105 14.25 -26.41 -2.50
N GLY A 106 15.47 -26.68 -2.06
CA GLY A 106 16.46 -27.32 -2.91
C GLY A 106 17.66 -27.85 -2.12
N PRO A 107 18.72 -28.31 -2.82
CA PRO A 107 19.93 -28.82 -2.17
C PRO A 107 20.60 -27.81 -1.20
N ALA A 108 20.34 -26.52 -1.41
CA ALA A 108 20.85 -25.43 -0.60
C ALA A 108 20.02 -25.13 0.66
N GLY A 109 18.83 -25.74 0.86
CA GLY A 109 18.03 -25.54 2.06
C GLY A 109 16.50 -25.56 1.87
N PRO A 110 15.75 -25.23 2.95
CA PRO A 110 14.29 -25.09 2.92
C PRO A 110 13.85 -23.93 1.99
N PRO A 111 12.55 -23.83 1.65
CA PRO A 111 12.08 -22.71 0.87
C PRO A 111 12.22 -21.42 1.69
N LEU A 112 12.55 -20.32 1.01
CA LEU A 112 12.68 -18.99 1.59
C LEU A 112 11.67 -18.05 0.95
N GLY A 113 11.17 -17.08 1.71
CA GLY A 113 10.54 -15.90 1.13
C GLY A 113 11.56 -15.00 0.45
N GLY A 114 11.33 -13.70 0.46
CA GLY A 114 12.21 -12.75 -0.21
C GLY A 114 11.87 -11.31 0.10
N TYR A 115 12.57 -10.41 -0.58
CA TYR A 115 12.43 -8.98 -0.43
C TYR A 115 12.39 -8.27 -1.79
N LEU A 116 11.74 -7.12 -1.78
CA LEU A 116 11.72 -6.13 -2.84
C LEU A 116 12.04 -4.77 -2.19
N VAL A 117 13.01 -4.06 -2.74
CA VAL A 117 13.32 -2.68 -2.35
C VAL A 117 13.01 -1.77 -3.53
N ILE A 118 12.08 -0.85 -3.31
CA ILE A 118 11.67 0.15 -4.30
C ILE A 118 12.04 1.55 -3.83
N ALA A 119 12.31 2.44 -4.79
CA ALA A 119 12.49 3.87 -4.53
C ALA A 119 11.58 4.70 -5.43
N PHE A 120 11.00 5.76 -4.87
CA PHE A 120 10.22 6.76 -5.60
C PHE A 120 10.47 8.15 -4.99
N GLU A 121 10.24 9.19 -5.79
CA GLU A 121 10.34 10.58 -5.35
C GLU A 121 8.96 11.07 -4.91
N THR A 122 8.89 11.87 -3.85
CA THR A 122 7.63 12.52 -3.45
C THR A 122 7.32 13.72 -4.34
N ASP A 123 6.77 13.49 -5.52
CA ASP A 123 6.46 14.53 -6.51
C ASP A 123 4.95 14.68 -6.83
N ASN A 124 4.10 13.92 -6.14
CA ASN A 124 2.69 13.74 -6.46
C ASN A 124 1.80 13.69 -5.19
N PRO A 125 1.33 14.84 -4.67
CA PRO A 125 0.48 14.88 -3.48
C PRO A 125 -0.77 13.99 -3.60
N GLY A 126 -0.96 13.05 -2.66
CA GLY A 126 -2.07 12.11 -2.71
C GLY A 126 -2.05 11.04 -1.62
N ALA A 127 -3.08 10.20 -1.59
CA ALA A 127 -3.15 9.01 -0.74
C ALA A 127 -3.02 7.76 -1.61
N TRP A 128 -1.79 7.26 -1.76
CA TRP A 128 -1.43 6.23 -2.74
C TRP A 128 -1.37 4.84 -2.11
N LEU A 129 -2.13 3.91 -2.66
CA LEU A 129 -2.12 2.52 -2.19
C LEU A 129 -0.84 1.81 -2.65
N VAL A 130 -0.19 1.09 -1.74
CA VAL A 130 0.82 0.08 -2.05
C VAL A 130 0.26 -1.27 -1.65
N HIS A 131 0.16 -2.22 -2.56
CA HIS A 131 -0.50 -3.49 -2.24
C HIS A 131 0.00 -4.67 -3.07
N CYS A 132 -0.27 -5.87 -2.57
CA CYS A 132 -0.19 -7.06 -3.40
C CYS A 132 -1.29 -7.01 -4.46
N HIS A 133 -0.95 -7.20 -5.73
CA HIS A 133 -1.87 -7.15 -6.86
C HIS A 133 -2.60 -8.48 -7.11
N ILE A 134 -2.45 -9.46 -6.19
CA ILE A 134 -3.32 -10.63 -6.15
C ILE A 134 -4.57 -10.20 -5.38
N GLY A 135 -5.74 -10.16 -6.05
CA GLY A 135 -6.98 -9.65 -5.46
C GLY A 135 -7.33 -10.27 -4.11
N TRP A 136 -7.19 -11.59 -3.97
CA TRP A 136 -7.43 -12.25 -2.67
C TRP A 136 -6.48 -11.75 -1.57
N HIS A 137 -5.24 -11.42 -1.90
CA HIS A 137 -4.26 -10.92 -0.92
C HIS A 137 -4.54 -9.46 -0.54
N SER A 138 -4.89 -8.59 -1.50
CA SER A 138 -5.27 -7.20 -1.21
C SER A 138 -6.52 -7.14 -0.34
N THR A 139 -7.54 -7.92 -0.70
CA THR A 139 -8.80 -8.09 0.06
C THR A 139 -8.55 -8.70 1.45
N MET A 140 -7.55 -9.56 1.60
CA MET A 140 -7.10 -10.06 2.92
C MET A 140 -6.20 -9.06 3.70
N GLY A 141 -5.95 -7.88 3.14
CA GLY A 141 -5.27 -6.74 3.78
C GLY A 141 -3.77 -6.64 3.56
N PHE A 142 -3.23 -7.26 2.51
CA PHE A 142 -1.85 -7.02 2.06
C PHE A 142 -1.76 -5.67 1.34
N ALA A 143 -1.86 -4.59 2.09
CA ALA A 143 -1.72 -3.23 1.59
C ALA A 143 -1.27 -2.24 2.66
N LEU A 144 -0.82 -1.07 2.22
CA LEU A 144 -0.60 0.13 3.01
C LEU A 144 -0.93 1.35 2.15
N GLN A 145 -0.95 2.54 2.74
CA GLN A 145 -1.08 3.80 2.01
C GLN A 145 0.12 4.70 2.29
N ILE A 146 0.66 5.31 1.23
CA ILE A 146 1.56 6.45 1.30
C ILE A 146 0.69 7.71 1.28
N ILE A 147 0.72 8.49 2.35
CA ILE A 147 0.04 9.78 2.43
C ILE A 147 1.07 10.86 2.13
N GLU A 148 1.09 11.23 0.86
CA GLU A 148 2.10 12.11 0.29
C GLU A 148 1.65 13.55 0.30
N ASN A 149 2.41 14.39 1.00
CA ASN A 149 2.23 15.83 1.09
C ASN A 149 0.77 16.24 1.40
N VAL A 150 0.31 15.95 2.63
CA VAL A 150 -1.05 16.26 3.12
C VAL A 150 -1.50 17.68 2.78
N GLU A 151 -0.61 18.66 2.94
CA GLU A 151 -0.89 20.08 2.65
C GLU A 151 -1.24 20.32 1.17
N GLY A 152 -0.65 19.57 0.24
CA GLY A 152 -0.88 19.68 -1.20
C GLY A 152 -2.11 18.92 -1.70
N ILE A 153 -2.59 17.91 -0.97
CA ILE A 153 -3.71 17.05 -1.40
C ILE A 153 -4.96 17.86 -1.72
N LYS A 154 -5.29 18.88 -0.91
CA LYS A 154 -6.49 19.70 -1.14
C LYS A 154 -6.50 20.38 -2.51
N ALA A 155 -5.32 20.74 -3.04
CA ALA A 155 -5.20 21.38 -4.36
C ALA A 155 -5.36 20.39 -5.52
N THR A 156 -5.25 19.08 -5.29
CA THR A 156 -5.41 18.04 -6.32
C THR A 156 -6.87 17.68 -6.56
N VAL A 157 -7.74 17.86 -5.57
CA VAL A 157 -9.20 17.62 -5.68
C VAL A 157 -9.86 18.73 -6.50
N LYS A 158 -10.29 18.42 -7.73
CA LYS A 158 -10.92 19.39 -8.64
C LYS A 158 -12.43 19.51 -8.48
N GLU A 159 -13.08 18.43 -8.07
CA GLU A 159 -14.53 18.33 -7.91
C GLU A 159 -14.88 17.86 -6.50
N PRO A 160 -14.73 18.72 -5.47
CA PRO A 160 -14.98 18.32 -4.09
C PRO A 160 -16.46 17.99 -3.83
N GLU A 161 -17.38 18.62 -4.55
CA GLU A 161 -18.81 18.28 -4.50
C GLU A 161 -19.06 16.85 -4.99
N GLN A 162 -18.34 16.38 -6.01
CA GLN A 162 -18.47 15.01 -6.50
C GLN A 162 -18.01 13.98 -5.46
N LEU A 163 -16.93 14.29 -4.72
CA LEU A 163 -16.45 13.46 -3.62
C LEU A 163 -17.53 13.33 -2.53
N GLU A 164 -18.06 14.46 -2.06
CA GLU A 164 -19.08 14.47 -1.01
C GLU A 164 -20.39 13.81 -1.46
N ASP A 165 -20.87 14.12 -2.67
CA ASP A 165 -22.11 13.55 -3.22
C ASP A 165 -22.03 12.03 -3.35
N THR A 166 -20.87 11.52 -3.78
CA THR A 166 -20.63 10.08 -3.91
C THR A 166 -20.58 9.42 -2.53
N CYS A 167 -19.85 10.01 -1.58
CA CYS A 167 -19.75 9.50 -0.22
C CYS A 167 -21.10 9.52 0.50
N SER A 168 -21.87 10.61 0.37
CA SER A 168 -23.23 10.74 0.92
C SER A 168 -24.21 9.71 0.31
N SER A 169 -24.17 9.53 -1.02
CA SER A 169 -24.98 8.52 -1.71
C SER A 169 -24.62 7.10 -1.26
N TRP A 170 -23.33 6.80 -1.12
CA TRP A 170 -22.84 5.51 -0.64
C TRP A 170 -23.25 5.26 0.82
N ARG A 171 -23.04 6.21 1.73
CA ARG A 171 -23.46 6.11 3.14
C ARG A 171 -24.96 5.82 3.24
N THR A 172 -25.78 6.52 2.47
CA THR A 172 -27.24 6.29 2.38
C THR A 172 -27.56 4.87 1.90
N TYR A 173 -26.95 4.43 0.79
CA TYR A 173 -27.16 3.10 0.25
C TYR A 173 -26.72 2.00 1.23
N ALA A 174 -25.54 2.14 1.83
CA ALA A 174 -24.96 1.18 2.75
C ALA A 174 -25.83 1.00 4.00
N ALA A 175 -26.32 2.10 4.58
CA ALA A 175 -27.23 2.06 5.72
C ALA A 175 -28.58 1.41 5.37
N ALA A 176 -29.13 1.68 4.18
CA ALA A 176 -30.41 1.10 3.76
C ALA A 176 -30.33 -0.39 3.40
N ASN A 177 -29.12 -0.92 3.14
CA ASN A 177 -28.92 -2.28 2.64
C ASN A 177 -27.98 -3.12 3.54
N ASP A 178 -27.77 -2.68 4.79
CA ASP A 178 -26.93 -3.30 5.80
C ASP A 178 -25.53 -3.69 5.28
N LYS A 179 -24.91 -2.80 4.49
CA LYS A 179 -23.58 -3.04 3.92
C LYS A 179 -22.52 -2.70 4.94
N VAL A 180 -21.68 -3.69 5.25
CA VAL A 180 -20.47 -3.53 6.06
C VAL A 180 -19.29 -4.18 5.33
N PRO A 181 -18.06 -3.65 5.46
CA PRO A 181 -16.88 -4.27 4.89
C PRO A 181 -16.57 -5.59 5.62
N TYR A 182 -16.41 -6.67 4.86
CA TYR A 182 -16.08 -8.01 5.39
C TYR A 182 -14.61 -8.39 5.16
N ASP A 183 -13.92 -7.60 4.37
CA ASP A 183 -12.53 -7.73 3.96
C ASP A 183 -11.77 -6.43 4.25
N SER A 184 -10.66 -6.15 3.57
CA SER A 184 -9.88 -4.91 3.72
C SER A 184 -10.52 -3.69 3.03
N GLY A 185 -11.51 -3.90 2.18
CA GLY A 185 -12.17 -2.87 1.37
C GLY A 185 -11.42 -2.43 0.10
N ILE A 186 -10.43 -3.20 -0.36
CA ILE A 186 -9.68 -2.97 -1.61
C ILE A 186 -9.54 -4.25 -2.46
#